data_AF-A0A495SPH2-F1
#
_entry.id   AF-A0A495SPH2-F1
#
_cell.length_a   1.000
_cell.length_b   1.000
_cell.length_c   1.000
_cell.angle_alpha   90.00
_cell.angle_beta   90.00
_cell.angle_gamma   90.00
#
_symmetry.space_group_name_H-M   'P 1'
#
loop_
_entity.id
_entity.type
_entity.pdbx_description
1 polymer ?
#
loop_
_entity_poly.entity_id
_entity_poly.type
_entity_poly.pdbx_seq_one_letter_code
_entity_poly.pdbx_strand_id
1 'polypeptide(L)'
;MPLVTTRLAGTVLAAALLVPAAAACSSSSSSDAHGTAAATTPAAPTADTATATSAAPSAPATTVPVSPKPSSSKATAAAAATGKGTSPARGQTLVDGSTAEVQASGNQNYSARIVNKGSVLATLETHDGDAGLDGNGMFVVLSMDGTVHSWMGGEQQGPGTFTLAGGWRAKVTKVGELHYRAQVLGSDNAVMGALEADRHDAGAVANGIYIVLSAGGVISSHA
;
A
#
# COMPACT_ATOMS: atom_id res chain seq x y z
N MET A 1 -20.24 12.23 18.12
CA MET A 1 -19.38 12.98 17.19
C MET A 1 -19.94 12.80 15.79
N PRO A 2 -20.26 13.87 15.05
CA PRO A 2 -20.82 13.74 13.70
C PRO A 2 -19.75 13.37 12.68
N LEU A 3 -20.08 12.38 11.85
CA LEU A 3 -19.25 11.88 10.75
C LEU A 3 -19.28 12.91 9.60
N VAL A 4 -18.14 13.55 9.32
CA VAL A 4 -18.01 14.48 8.20
C VAL A 4 -17.84 13.67 6.91
N THR A 5 -18.88 13.66 6.08
CA THR A 5 -18.85 13.06 4.74
C THR A 5 -18.48 14.13 3.73
N THR A 6 -17.22 14.13 3.28
CA THR A 6 -16.75 15.05 2.24
C THR A 6 -17.10 14.48 0.86
N ARG A 7 -18.08 15.08 0.18
CA ARG A 7 -18.36 14.78 -1.24
C ARG A 7 -17.41 15.57 -2.13
N LEU A 8 -16.53 14.89 -2.84
CA LEU A 8 -15.71 15.48 -3.91
C LEU A 8 -16.52 15.54 -5.20
N ALA A 9 -16.77 16.75 -5.69
CA ALA A 9 -17.33 17.00 -7.01
C ALA A 9 -16.19 16.99 -8.04
N GLY A 10 -16.12 15.93 -8.84
CA GLY A 10 -15.18 15.81 -9.95
C GLY A 10 -15.80 16.34 -11.24
N THR A 11 -15.19 17.38 -11.81
CA THR A 11 -15.56 17.93 -13.12
C THR A 11 -14.99 17.03 -14.22
N VAL A 12 -15.85 16.42 -15.03
CA VAL A 12 -15.45 15.63 -16.21
C VAL A 12 -15.37 16.56 -17.41
N LEU A 13 -14.19 16.72 -18.00
CA LEU A 13 -14.01 17.36 -19.30
C LEU A 13 -14.09 16.28 -20.38
N ALA A 14 -15.24 16.19 -21.06
CA ALA A 14 -15.45 15.29 -22.18
C ALA A 14 -14.97 15.93 -23.49
N ALA A 15 -13.94 15.35 -24.11
CA ALA A 15 -13.55 15.67 -25.47
C ALA A 15 -14.25 14.71 -26.44
N ALA A 16 -15.14 15.23 -27.27
CA ALA A 16 -15.88 14.47 -28.27
C ALA A 16 -15.05 14.35 -29.57
N LEU A 17 -14.76 13.10 -29.98
CA LEU A 17 -14.30 12.80 -31.35
C LEU A 17 -15.48 12.31 -32.19
N LEU A 18 -15.69 12.99 -33.31
CA LEU A 18 -16.65 12.67 -34.37
C LEU A 18 -16.15 11.46 -35.18
N VAL A 19 -16.98 10.43 -35.34
CA VAL A 19 -16.79 9.34 -36.32
C VAL A 19 -18.09 9.19 -37.13
N PRO A 20 -18.04 9.11 -38.47
CA PRO A 20 -19.22 9.03 -39.32
C PRO A 20 -19.86 7.64 -39.32
N ALA A 21 -21.18 7.65 -39.50
CA ALA A 21 -22.09 6.51 -39.47
C ALA A 21 -22.06 5.66 -40.76
N ALA A 22 -22.24 4.35 -40.60
CA ALA A 22 -22.77 3.46 -41.62
C ALA A 22 -23.89 2.60 -41.00
N ALA A 23 -25.01 2.54 -41.70
CA ALA A 23 -26.27 1.94 -41.28
C ALA A 23 -26.29 0.42 -41.47
N ALA A 24 -27.01 -0.31 -40.60
CA ALA A 24 -28.20 -1.10 -40.95
C ALA A 24 -28.66 -2.08 -39.84
N CYS A 25 -29.97 -2.02 -39.57
CA CYS A 25 -30.92 -3.10 -39.23
C CYS A 25 -30.94 -3.78 -37.84
N SER A 26 -31.93 -3.33 -37.06
CA SER A 26 -33.07 -4.12 -36.52
C SER A 26 -32.81 -5.31 -35.59
N SER A 27 -33.27 -5.21 -34.34
CA SER A 27 -34.45 -5.98 -33.86
C SER A 27 -34.85 -5.59 -32.44
N SER A 28 -36.13 -5.27 -32.32
CA SER A 28 -36.91 -4.99 -31.12
C SER A 28 -37.23 -6.29 -30.38
N SER A 29 -37.26 -6.25 -29.05
CA SER A 29 -38.16 -7.07 -28.23
C SER A 29 -38.31 -6.47 -26.83
N SER A 30 -39.51 -5.96 -26.60
CA SER A 30 -40.06 -5.53 -25.32
C SER A 30 -40.37 -6.74 -24.44
N SER A 31 -40.29 -6.58 -23.12
CA SER A 31 -41.14 -7.31 -22.18
C SER A 31 -41.23 -6.54 -20.86
N ASP A 32 -42.42 -5.99 -20.62
CA ASP A 32 -42.92 -5.54 -19.34
C ASP A 32 -42.97 -6.69 -18.32
N ALA A 33 -42.81 -6.40 -17.03
CA ALA A 33 -43.85 -6.69 -16.03
C ALA A 33 -43.46 -6.23 -14.61
N HIS A 34 -44.50 -5.74 -13.94
CA HIS A 34 -44.61 -5.32 -12.55
C HIS A 34 -44.11 -6.31 -11.48
N GLY A 35 -43.71 -5.75 -10.34
CA GLY A 35 -43.55 -6.47 -9.08
C GLY A 35 -43.52 -5.52 -7.88
N THR A 36 -44.58 -5.59 -7.08
CA THR A 36 -45.01 -4.70 -5.99
C THR A 36 -44.17 -4.79 -4.70
N ALA A 37 -44.11 -3.67 -3.97
CA ALA A 37 -43.92 -3.43 -2.52
C ALA A 37 -43.41 -4.54 -1.57
N ALA A 38 -42.52 -4.18 -0.65
CA ALA A 38 -42.85 -4.00 0.78
C ALA A 38 -41.62 -3.55 1.60
N ALA A 39 -41.86 -2.58 2.47
CA ALA A 39 -40.95 -2.14 3.52
C ALA A 39 -41.04 -3.06 4.73
N THR A 40 -39.91 -3.44 5.32
CA THR A 40 -39.85 -3.92 6.71
C THR A 40 -38.61 -3.41 7.44
N THR A 41 -38.93 -2.81 8.57
CA THR A 41 -38.20 -2.21 9.68
C THR A 41 -36.92 -2.96 10.15
N PRO A 42 -35.85 -2.25 10.55
CA PRO A 42 -34.74 -2.83 11.30
C PRO A 42 -35.06 -2.98 12.79
N ALA A 43 -34.70 -4.12 13.38
CA ALA A 43 -34.71 -4.38 14.82
C ALA A 43 -33.48 -3.77 15.54
N ALA A 44 -33.71 -3.27 16.75
CA ALA A 44 -32.73 -2.61 17.61
C ALA A 44 -31.83 -3.61 18.36
N PRO A 45 -30.56 -3.26 18.64
CA PRO A 45 -29.78 -3.89 19.70
C PRO A 45 -29.83 -3.11 21.01
N THR A 46 -29.84 -3.87 22.09
CA THR A 46 -29.66 -3.51 23.51
C THR A 46 -28.21 -3.13 23.82
N ALA A 47 -28.01 -2.18 24.74
CA ALA A 47 -26.85 -2.17 25.63
C ALA A 47 -27.14 -1.33 26.88
N ASP A 48 -26.91 -1.98 28.02
CA ASP A 48 -27.12 -1.53 29.38
C ASP A 48 -25.78 -1.09 29.99
N THR A 49 -25.83 -0.19 30.97
CA THR A 49 -24.83 0.09 32.03
C THR A 49 -23.42 0.59 31.66
N ALA A 50 -23.07 1.81 32.13
CA ALA A 50 -22.30 2.01 33.38
C ALA A 50 -21.48 3.32 33.39
N THR A 51 -21.59 3.98 34.54
CA THR A 51 -20.99 5.21 35.04
C THR A 51 -19.48 5.12 35.26
N ALA A 52 -18.74 6.21 34.99
CA ALA A 52 -17.64 6.66 35.86
C ALA A 52 -17.19 8.09 35.55
N THR A 53 -17.49 8.99 36.48
CA THR A 53 -16.87 10.29 36.72
C THR A 53 -15.39 10.14 37.06
N SER A 54 -14.50 10.96 36.49
CA SER A 54 -13.38 11.50 37.28
C SER A 54 -12.74 12.73 36.64
N ALA A 55 -12.30 13.63 37.51
CA ALA A 55 -12.00 15.03 37.27
C ALA A 55 -10.56 15.31 36.78
N ALA A 56 -10.36 16.47 36.15
CA ALA A 56 -9.10 17.22 36.13
C ALA A 56 -8.90 17.93 37.50
N PRO A 57 -7.82 18.70 37.80
CA PRO A 57 -6.61 19.05 37.03
C PRO A 57 -5.28 18.98 37.86
N SER A 58 -4.13 19.30 37.25
CA SER A 58 -3.10 20.26 37.75
C SER A 58 -1.70 20.04 37.12
N ALA A 59 -1.12 21.13 36.60
CA ALA A 59 0.33 21.31 36.36
C ALA A 59 0.97 21.97 37.62
N PRO A 60 2.21 22.50 37.63
CA PRO A 60 3.49 22.17 36.97
C PRO A 60 4.63 21.96 38.00
N ALA A 61 5.83 21.51 37.60
CA ALA A 61 7.10 21.96 38.23
C ALA A 61 8.36 21.54 37.44
N THR A 62 9.21 22.53 37.23
CA THR A 62 10.58 22.56 36.70
C THR A 62 11.59 22.00 37.70
N THR A 63 12.62 21.24 37.23
CA THR A 63 14.04 21.36 37.69
C THR A 63 15.00 20.59 36.76
N VAL A 64 15.92 21.34 36.14
CA VAL A 64 17.28 20.92 35.70
C VAL A 64 18.27 21.24 36.84
N PRO A 65 19.60 20.98 36.76
CA PRO A 65 20.46 20.05 35.96
C PRO A 65 21.40 19.22 36.89
N VAL A 66 22.21 18.25 36.39
CA VAL A 66 23.68 18.14 36.66
C VAL A 66 24.33 17.10 35.71
N SER A 67 25.42 17.48 35.03
CA SER A 67 26.35 16.60 34.30
C SER A 67 27.38 15.93 35.23
N PRO A 68 27.98 14.79 34.82
CA PRO A 68 29.43 14.79 34.66
C PRO A 68 29.95 14.14 33.37
N LYS A 69 31.17 14.58 33.04
CA LYS A 69 32.02 14.45 31.85
C LYS A 69 32.78 13.07 31.84
N PRO A 70 33.69 12.78 30.87
CA PRO A 70 33.52 11.72 29.88
C PRO A 70 34.57 10.59 29.99
N SER A 71 34.32 9.43 29.38
CA SER A 71 35.36 8.46 29.06
C SER A 71 35.31 8.05 27.59
N SER A 72 36.46 8.28 26.97
CA SER A 72 36.82 8.14 25.57
C SER A 72 36.66 6.72 25.03
N SER A 73 35.98 6.59 23.88
CA SER A 73 36.20 5.50 22.93
C SER A 73 36.20 6.06 21.51
N LYS A 74 37.31 5.79 20.84
CA LYS A 74 37.78 6.29 19.55
C LYS A 74 36.89 5.76 18.42
N ALA A 75 36.02 6.61 17.87
CA ALA A 75 35.33 6.35 16.61
C ALA A 75 36.07 7.10 15.48
N THR A 76 36.54 6.35 14.50
CA THR A 76 37.21 6.83 13.30
C THR A 76 36.26 7.72 12.50
N ALA A 77 36.67 8.97 12.30
CA ALA A 77 35.94 9.96 11.52
C ALA A 77 35.91 9.55 10.04
N ALA A 78 34.72 9.31 9.49
CA ALA A 78 34.45 9.43 8.06
C ALA A 78 33.85 10.82 7.82
N ALA A 79 34.48 11.56 6.91
CA ALA A 79 34.27 12.97 6.66
C ALA A 79 32.83 13.30 6.23
N ALA A 80 32.29 14.35 6.84
CA ALA A 80 31.01 14.94 6.49
C ALA A 80 31.08 15.61 5.12
N ALA A 81 30.17 15.20 4.22
CA ALA A 81 29.76 16.02 3.09
C ALA A 81 28.52 16.81 3.51
N THR A 82 28.66 18.13 3.57
CA THR A 82 27.57 19.08 3.84
C THR A 82 26.60 19.11 2.65
N GLY A 83 25.53 18.32 2.75
CA GLY A 83 24.37 18.36 1.86
C GLY A 83 23.11 18.60 2.69
N LYS A 84 22.15 19.34 2.13
CA LYS A 84 20.84 19.65 2.72
C LYS A 84 20.26 18.42 3.45
N GLY A 85 20.04 18.57 4.76
CA GLY A 85 19.82 17.48 5.71
C GLY A 85 18.90 16.38 5.20
N THR A 86 19.52 15.30 4.72
CA THR A 86 18.85 14.04 4.42
C THR A 86 19.18 13.12 5.60
N SER A 87 18.16 12.52 6.21
CA SER A 87 18.36 11.59 7.32
C SER A 87 19.38 10.50 6.93
N PRO A 88 20.23 10.06 7.87
CA PRO A 88 21.19 8.99 7.58
C PRO A 88 20.44 7.74 7.11
N ALA A 89 20.92 7.13 6.03
CA ALA A 89 20.32 5.92 5.48
C ALA A 89 20.46 4.76 6.47
N ARG A 90 19.38 3.99 6.66
CA ARG A 90 19.36 2.75 7.43
C ARG A 90 19.56 1.59 6.47
N GLY A 91 20.56 0.74 6.73
CA GLY A 91 20.75 -0.50 5.97
C GLY A 91 19.92 -1.66 6.54
N GLN A 92 19.29 -2.44 5.67
CA GLN A 92 18.63 -3.70 6.01
C GLN A 92 19.05 -4.80 5.04
N THR A 93 19.47 -5.96 5.54
CA THR A 93 19.84 -7.11 4.71
C THR A 93 18.58 -7.79 4.17
N LEU A 94 18.58 -8.07 2.86
CA LEU A 94 17.51 -8.80 2.17
C LEU A 94 17.78 -10.30 2.16
N VAL A 95 16.77 -11.09 1.79
CA VAL A 95 16.81 -12.56 1.79
C VAL A 95 17.87 -13.15 0.85
N ASP A 96 18.27 -12.42 -0.19
CA ASP A 96 19.34 -12.82 -1.13
C ASP A 96 20.75 -12.40 -0.67
N GLY A 97 20.86 -11.74 0.48
CA GLY A 97 22.10 -11.19 1.01
C GLY A 97 22.50 -9.81 0.47
N SER A 98 21.68 -9.19 -0.39
CA SER A 98 21.83 -7.77 -0.75
C SER A 98 21.40 -6.86 0.41
N THR A 99 21.62 -5.55 0.27
CA THR A 99 21.26 -4.54 1.29
C THR A 99 20.28 -3.54 0.70
N ALA A 100 19.13 -3.35 1.34
CA ALA A 100 18.28 -2.18 1.13
C ALA A 100 18.80 -1.01 1.99
N GLU A 101 19.24 0.05 1.33
CA GLU A 101 19.57 1.33 1.95
C GLU A 101 18.31 2.20 1.95
N VAL A 102 17.67 2.32 3.10
CA VAL A 102 16.42 3.07 3.27
C VAL A 102 16.71 4.49 3.74
N GLN A 103 16.12 5.46 3.07
CA GLN A 103 16.22 6.87 3.41
C GLN A 103 14.84 7.53 3.40
N ALA A 104 14.61 8.45 4.33
CA ALA A 104 13.44 9.31 4.27
C ALA A 104 13.62 10.33 3.13
N SER A 105 12.69 10.36 2.18
CA SER A 105 12.68 11.30 1.06
C SER A 105 11.88 12.57 1.34
N GLY A 106 11.23 12.66 2.52
CA GLY A 106 10.41 13.79 2.95
C GLY A 106 8.91 13.51 2.80
N ASN A 107 8.05 14.34 3.38
CA ASN A 107 6.58 14.21 3.25
C ASN A 107 6.02 12.82 3.65
N GLN A 108 6.64 12.15 4.63
CA GLN A 108 6.31 10.77 5.04
C GLN A 108 6.61 9.69 3.98
N ASN A 109 7.40 10.03 2.97
CA ASN A 109 7.88 9.09 1.97
C ASN A 109 9.27 8.55 2.30
N TYR A 110 9.52 7.34 1.82
CA TYR A 110 10.78 6.63 1.93
C TYR A 110 11.25 6.19 0.55
N SER A 111 12.56 6.16 0.35
CA SER A 111 13.20 5.48 -0.77
C SER A 111 14.09 4.37 -0.24
N ALA A 112 14.12 3.23 -0.93
CA ALA A 112 15.02 2.13 -0.64
C ALA A 112 15.83 1.80 -1.90
N ARG A 113 17.15 1.94 -1.81
CA ARG A 113 18.09 1.48 -2.85
C ARG A 113 18.53 0.08 -2.51
N ILE A 114 18.29 -0.88 -3.40
CA ILE A 114 18.81 -2.24 -3.25
C ILE A 114 20.22 -2.27 -3.82
N VAL A 115 21.19 -2.57 -2.98
CA VAL A 115 22.62 -2.55 -3.31
C VAL A 115 23.22 -3.95 -3.13
N ASN A 116 23.95 -4.42 -4.13
CA ASN A 116 24.76 -5.63 -4.04
C ASN A 116 26.18 -5.33 -4.52
N LYS A 117 27.18 -5.65 -3.71
CA LYS A 117 28.62 -5.42 -4.02
C LYS A 117 28.93 -3.98 -4.51
N GLY A 118 28.24 -2.99 -3.94
CA GLY A 118 28.41 -1.57 -4.28
C GLY A 118 27.65 -1.07 -5.52
N SER A 119 26.91 -1.94 -6.22
CA SER A 119 26.05 -1.57 -7.34
C SER A 119 24.59 -1.48 -6.91
N VAL A 120 23.88 -0.43 -7.34
CA VAL A 120 22.42 -0.32 -7.16
C VAL A 120 21.75 -1.20 -8.21
N LEU A 121 20.91 -2.12 -7.75
CA LEU A 121 20.13 -3.02 -8.60
C LEU A 121 18.74 -2.47 -8.89
N ALA A 122 18.12 -1.84 -7.88
CA ALA A 122 16.78 -1.26 -7.97
C ALA A 122 16.60 -0.13 -6.96
N THR A 123 15.59 0.71 -7.19
CA THR A 123 15.13 1.72 -6.25
C THR A 123 13.62 1.55 -6.10
N LEU A 124 13.15 1.45 -4.86
CA LEU A 124 11.73 1.53 -4.49
C LEU A 124 11.48 2.90 -3.87
N GLU A 125 10.35 3.51 -4.18
CA GLU A 125 9.94 4.79 -3.59
C GLU A 125 8.48 4.70 -3.16
N THR A 126 8.21 5.05 -1.91
CA THR A 126 6.83 5.20 -1.45
C THR A 126 6.28 6.56 -1.88
N HIS A 127 5.00 6.57 -2.20
CA HIS A 127 4.25 7.79 -2.51
C HIS A 127 2.99 7.81 -1.66
N ASP A 128 1.81 7.59 -2.25
CA ASP A 128 0.54 7.52 -1.51
C ASP A 128 0.30 6.13 -0.87
N GLY A 129 1.29 5.24 -0.91
CA GLY A 129 1.21 3.86 -0.40
C GLY A 129 2.54 3.12 -0.47
N ASP A 130 2.49 1.84 -0.10
CA ASP A 130 3.64 0.94 -0.10
C ASP A 130 4.17 0.72 -1.54
N ALA A 131 5.47 0.46 -1.64
CA ALA A 131 6.12 0.14 -2.90
C ALA A 131 6.50 -1.35 -2.96
N GLY A 132 6.47 -1.94 -4.15
CA GLY A 132 6.78 -3.34 -4.38
C GLY A 132 7.89 -3.51 -5.42
N LEU A 133 8.56 -4.65 -5.38
CA LEU A 133 9.52 -5.09 -6.40
C LEU A 133 9.47 -6.61 -6.54
N ASP A 134 9.39 -7.09 -7.79
CA ASP A 134 9.76 -8.44 -8.19
C ASP A 134 11.15 -8.39 -8.86
N GLY A 135 12.16 -8.83 -8.12
CA GLY A 135 13.56 -8.89 -8.52
C GLY A 135 14.00 -10.30 -8.87
N ASN A 136 13.40 -10.91 -9.89
CA ASN A 136 13.66 -12.29 -10.33
C ASN A 136 13.25 -13.34 -9.29
N GLY A 137 12.00 -13.30 -8.82
CA GLY A 137 11.48 -14.26 -7.83
C GLY A 137 11.89 -13.97 -6.40
N MET A 138 12.66 -12.89 -6.20
CA MET A 138 12.77 -12.20 -4.92
C MET A 138 11.74 -11.09 -4.89
N PHE A 139 10.94 -11.04 -3.83
CA PHE A 139 9.94 -10.00 -3.65
C PHE A 139 10.34 -9.08 -2.53
N VAL A 140 10.12 -7.78 -2.71
CA VAL A 140 10.41 -6.76 -1.71
C VAL A 140 9.22 -5.82 -1.58
N VAL A 141 8.83 -5.52 -0.35
CA VAL A 141 7.90 -4.43 -0.03
C VAL A 141 8.63 -3.39 0.80
N LEU A 142 8.57 -2.13 0.38
CA LEU A 142 8.93 -0.96 1.19
C LEU A 142 7.64 -0.33 1.69
N SER A 143 7.44 -0.37 3.00
CA SER A 143 6.27 0.20 3.66
C SER A 143 6.39 1.69 3.87
N MET A 144 5.25 2.38 4.00
CA MET A 144 5.17 3.83 4.28
C MET A 144 5.83 4.27 5.59
N ASP A 145 6.24 3.35 6.46
CA ASP A 145 7.00 3.63 7.70
C ASP A 145 8.52 3.46 7.52
N GLY A 146 8.97 3.10 6.32
CA GLY A 146 10.38 2.83 5.99
C GLY A 146 10.84 1.42 6.36
N THR A 147 9.94 0.51 6.71
CA THR A 147 10.26 -0.90 6.94
C THR A 147 10.35 -1.64 5.60
N VAL A 148 11.35 -2.51 5.46
CA VAL A 148 11.51 -3.37 4.28
C VAL A 148 11.19 -4.81 4.65
N HIS A 149 10.45 -5.51 3.79
CA HIS A 149 10.21 -6.93 3.90
C HIS A 149 10.61 -7.62 2.60
N SER A 150 11.34 -8.72 2.69
CA SER A 150 11.78 -9.48 1.52
C SER A 150 11.60 -10.98 1.70
N TRP A 151 11.21 -11.67 0.63
CA TRP A 151 11.06 -13.13 0.60
C TRP A 151 11.39 -13.70 -0.79
N MET A 152 11.48 -15.02 -0.89
CA MET A 152 11.72 -15.74 -2.14
C MET A 152 10.50 -16.60 -2.51
N GLY A 153 10.20 -16.69 -3.80
CA GLY A 153 9.21 -17.61 -4.36
C GLY A 153 7.76 -17.23 -4.09
N GLY A 154 6.85 -18.20 -4.32
CA GLY A 154 5.41 -18.01 -4.20
C GLY A 154 4.78 -17.34 -5.43
N GLU A 155 5.45 -17.39 -6.58
CA GLU A 155 4.99 -16.77 -7.80
C GLU A 155 3.71 -17.42 -8.34
N GLN A 156 2.73 -16.59 -8.64
CA GLN A 156 1.55 -16.95 -9.39
C GLN A 156 1.44 -16.02 -10.60
N GLN A 157 1.35 -16.58 -11.81
CA GLN A 157 1.52 -15.82 -13.05
C GLN A 157 0.20 -15.63 -13.80
N GLY A 158 0.00 -14.40 -14.29
CA GLY A 158 -1.03 -14.05 -15.26
C GLY A 158 -2.39 -13.73 -14.64
N PRO A 159 -3.42 -13.49 -15.47
CA PRO A 159 -4.78 -13.23 -14.98
C PRO A 159 -5.37 -14.47 -14.30
N GLY A 160 -6.09 -14.27 -13.20
CA GLY A 160 -6.66 -15.37 -12.45
C GLY A 160 -7.14 -14.95 -11.07
N THR A 161 -7.62 -15.91 -10.28
CA THR A 161 -7.85 -15.72 -8.85
C THR A 161 -6.91 -16.65 -8.10
N PHE A 162 -6.15 -16.07 -7.19
CA PHE A 162 -5.03 -16.72 -6.52
C PHE A 162 -5.21 -16.66 -5.01
N THR A 163 -4.75 -17.70 -4.32
CA THR A 163 -4.68 -17.67 -2.86
C THR A 163 -3.42 -16.91 -2.45
N LEU A 164 -3.57 -16.01 -1.50
CA LEU A 164 -2.48 -15.27 -0.87
C LEU A 164 -2.22 -15.83 0.54
N ALA A 165 -1.09 -15.45 1.12
CA ALA A 165 -0.77 -15.78 2.49
C ALA A 165 -1.88 -15.31 3.46
N GLY A 166 -2.03 -16.02 4.58
CA GLY A 166 -3.11 -15.77 5.54
C GLY A 166 -4.52 -16.13 5.06
N GLY A 167 -4.66 -16.89 3.97
CA GLY A 167 -5.95 -17.35 3.45
C GLY A 167 -6.74 -16.29 2.66
N TRP A 168 -6.11 -15.15 2.38
CA TRP A 168 -6.64 -14.12 1.50
C TRP A 168 -6.69 -14.61 0.05
N ARG A 169 -7.41 -13.89 -0.81
CA ARG A 169 -7.34 -14.12 -2.26
C ARG A 169 -7.07 -12.83 -3.00
N ALA A 170 -6.51 -12.93 -4.20
CA ALA A 170 -6.42 -11.83 -5.12
C ALA A 170 -6.95 -12.22 -6.49
N LYS A 171 -7.80 -11.37 -7.07
CA LYS A 171 -8.20 -11.45 -8.47
C LYS A 171 -7.29 -10.55 -9.30
N VAL A 172 -6.43 -11.15 -10.11
CA VAL A 172 -5.51 -10.47 -11.03
C VAL A 172 -6.15 -10.36 -12.40
N THR A 173 -6.12 -9.17 -12.97
CA THR A 173 -6.60 -8.87 -14.32
C THR A 173 -5.52 -8.15 -15.11
N LYS A 174 -5.30 -8.57 -16.35
CA LYS A 174 -4.46 -7.83 -17.30
C LYS A 174 -5.25 -6.64 -17.84
N VAL A 175 -4.74 -5.44 -17.61
CA VAL A 175 -5.32 -4.17 -18.07
C VAL A 175 -4.63 -3.71 -19.36
N GLY A 176 -3.34 -4.02 -19.51
CA GLY A 176 -2.50 -3.70 -20.67
C GLY A 176 -1.25 -4.59 -20.71
N GLU A 177 -0.33 -4.33 -21.65
CA GLU A 177 0.83 -5.22 -21.84
C GLU A 177 1.75 -5.31 -20.63
N LEU A 178 2.02 -4.17 -19.99
CA LEU A 178 2.77 -4.05 -18.73
C LEU A 178 1.90 -3.42 -17.63
N HIS A 179 0.61 -3.76 -17.64
CA HIS A 179 -0.36 -3.18 -16.73
C HIS A 179 -1.29 -4.27 -16.20
N TYR A 180 -1.16 -4.55 -14.90
CA TYR A 180 -1.98 -5.52 -14.20
C TYR A 180 -2.58 -4.90 -12.94
N ARG A 181 -3.82 -5.26 -12.66
CA ARG A 181 -4.52 -4.93 -11.43
C ARG A 181 -4.77 -6.19 -10.62
N ALA A 182 -4.49 -6.16 -9.33
CA ALA A 182 -4.93 -7.17 -8.39
C ALA A 182 -5.97 -6.58 -7.44
N GLN A 183 -7.14 -7.19 -7.35
CA GLN A 183 -8.12 -6.88 -6.30
C GLN A 183 -7.94 -7.87 -5.15
N VAL A 184 -7.60 -7.38 -3.97
CA VAL A 184 -7.46 -8.20 -2.75
C VAL A 184 -8.85 -8.44 -2.18
N LEU A 185 -9.20 -9.71 -2.00
CA LEU A 185 -10.53 -10.17 -1.63
C LEU A 185 -10.53 -10.72 -0.20
N GLY A 186 -11.51 -10.29 0.59
CA GLY A 186 -11.84 -10.89 1.88
C GLY A 186 -12.51 -12.27 1.75
N SER A 187 -12.86 -12.85 2.90
CA SER A 187 -13.52 -14.15 3.00
C SER A 187 -14.91 -14.19 2.36
N ASP A 188 -15.60 -13.06 2.28
CA ASP A 188 -16.91 -12.87 1.67
C ASP A 188 -16.85 -12.51 0.17
N ASN A 189 -15.65 -12.48 -0.43
CA ASN A 189 -15.37 -11.94 -1.77
C ASN A 189 -15.49 -10.42 -1.90
N ALA A 190 -15.66 -9.66 -0.80
CA ALA A 190 -15.60 -8.21 -0.87
C ALA A 190 -14.18 -7.74 -1.22
N VAL A 191 -14.08 -6.70 -2.05
CA VAL A 191 -12.80 -6.08 -2.39
C VAL A 191 -12.34 -5.23 -1.21
N MET A 192 -11.22 -5.59 -0.62
CA MET A 192 -10.64 -4.91 0.56
C MET A 192 -9.53 -3.94 0.17
N GLY A 193 -8.96 -4.09 -1.02
CA GLY A 193 -7.93 -3.23 -1.56
C GLY A 193 -7.61 -3.60 -3.00
N ALA A 194 -6.78 -2.79 -3.65
CA ALA A 194 -6.27 -3.09 -4.97
C ALA A 194 -4.80 -2.69 -5.09
N LEU A 195 -4.03 -3.50 -5.83
CA LEU A 195 -2.70 -3.15 -6.31
C LEU A 195 -2.81 -2.83 -7.80
N GLU A 196 -2.13 -1.78 -8.23
CA GLU A 196 -2.04 -1.38 -9.63
C GLU A 196 -0.59 -1.37 -10.06
N ALA A 197 -0.18 -2.37 -10.84
CA ALA A 197 1.15 -2.43 -11.42
C ALA A 197 1.07 -1.90 -12.86
N ASP A 198 1.29 -0.59 -13.05
CA ASP A 198 1.33 0.08 -14.35
C ASP A 198 2.78 0.48 -14.68
N ARG A 199 3.44 -0.31 -15.54
CA ARG A 199 4.86 -0.20 -15.93
C ARG A 199 5.87 -0.37 -14.78
N HIS A 200 5.42 -0.30 -13.53
CA HIS A 200 6.17 -0.53 -12.31
C HIS A 200 5.43 -1.55 -11.45
N ASP A 201 6.19 -2.28 -10.66
CA ASP A 201 5.64 -3.21 -9.69
C ASP A 201 4.93 -2.45 -8.56
N ALA A 202 3.96 -3.09 -7.93
CA ALA A 202 3.18 -2.53 -6.85
C ALA A 202 3.31 -3.40 -5.60
N GLY A 203 3.33 -2.76 -4.44
CA GLY A 203 3.39 -3.40 -3.13
C GLY A 203 2.16 -3.06 -2.29
N ALA A 204 1.81 -3.92 -1.34
CA ALA A 204 0.84 -3.62 -0.31
C ALA A 204 1.12 -4.42 0.96
N VAL A 205 0.79 -3.83 2.11
CA VAL A 205 0.68 -4.53 3.39
C VAL A 205 -0.78 -4.56 3.84
N ALA A 206 -1.31 -5.76 4.08
CA ALA A 206 -2.68 -5.95 4.56
C ALA A 206 -2.70 -6.96 5.71
N ASN A 207 -2.98 -6.49 6.93
CA ASN A 207 -3.08 -7.33 8.13
C ASN A 207 -1.84 -8.23 8.37
N GLY A 208 -0.64 -7.68 8.16
CA GLY A 208 0.62 -8.42 8.27
C GLY A 208 0.98 -9.27 7.05
N ILE A 209 0.15 -9.26 6.00
CA ILE A 209 0.47 -9.92 4.73
C ILE A 209 1.10 -8.92 3.78
N TYR A 210 2.29 -9.24 3.29
CA TYR A 210 3.03 -8.50 2.28
C TYR A 210 2.67 -9.06 0.91
N ILE A 211 2.33 -8.19 -0.04
CA ILE A 211 1.90 -8.58 -1.38
C ILE A 211 2.69 -7.76 -2.38
N VAL A 212 3.21 -8.41 -3.42
CA VAL A 212 3.77 -7.74 -4.60
C VAL A 212 3.01 -8.21 -5.84
N LEU A 213 2.65 -7.25 -6.69
CA LEU A 213 2.18 -7.49 -8.06
C LEU A 213 3.19 -6.87 -9.02
N SER A 214 3.78 -7.66 -9.90
CA SER A 214 4.70 -7.15 -10.91
C SER A 214 3.97 -6.61 -12.14
N ALA A 215 4.59 -5.69 -12.86
CA ALA A 215 4.09 -5.20 -14.14
C ALA A 215 4.02 -6.32 -15.21
N GLY A 216 4.74 -7.44 -14.99
CA GLY A 216 4.66 -8.66 -15.80
C GLY A 216 3.51 -9.59 -15.42
N GLY A 217 2.71 -9.25 -14.41
CA GLY A 217 1.56 -10.03 -13.96
C GLY A 217 1.92 -11.21 -13.06
N VAL A 218 3.07 -11.17 -12.39
CA VAL A 218 3.40 -12.09 -11.29
C VAL A 218 2.81 -11.51 -10.00
N ILE A 219 2.13 -12.33 -9.21
CA ILE A 219 1.74 -11.98 -7.84
C ILE A 219 2.38 -12.95 -6.85
N SER A 220 2.91 -12.43 -5.76
CA SER A 220 3.41 -13.22 -4.63
C SER A 220 3.02 -12.56 -3.31
N SER A 221 2.97 -13.36 -2.23
CA SER A 221 2.64 -12.85 -0.90
C SER A 221 3.31 -13.65 0.22
N HIS A 222 3.58 -12.99 1.34
CA HIS A 222 4.23 -13.57 2.52
C HIS A 222 3.61 -13.03 3.81
N ALA A 223 3.72 -13.79 4.91
CA ALA A 223 3.22 -13.44 6.25
C ALA A 223 4.36 -13.24 7.26
#